data_AF-A0A3N7JW17-F1
#
_entry.id   AF-A0A3N7JW17-F1
#
_cell.length_a   1.000
_cell.length_b   1.000
_cell.length_c   1.000
_cell.angle_alpha   90.00
_cell.angle_beta   90.00
_cell.angle_gamma   90.00
#
_symmetry.space_group_name_H-M   'P 1'
#
loop_
_entity.id
_entity.type
_entity.pdbx_description
1 polymer ?
#
loop_
_entity_poly.entity_id
_entity_poly.type
_entity_poly.pdbx_seq_one_letter_code
_entity_poly.pdbx_strand_id
1 'polypeptide(L)'
;MSIDPDALASLASQYTQHMTSIRARRVQRLVKREFGGADHVLIVQVGSGASAVLGLSANGAAICTTDGTGKHAAVFKWLHEADTAIETRFDLLKDSLPPLSTAFVPLADLRAQVCLQTPPESFAQEASPWLAKVRDSLA
;
A
#
# COMPACT_ATOMS: atom_id res chain seq x y z
N MET A 1 -0.23 -2.86 17.28
CA MET A 1 -1.64 -3.27 17.39
C MET A 1 -2.17 -3.16 15.98
N SER A 2 -2.64 -4.27 15.40
CA SER A 2 -3.07 -4.28 13.99
C SER A 2 -4.24 -3.32 13.78
N ILE A 3 -4.31 -2.75 12.58
CA ILE A 3 -5.42 -1.90 12.16
C ILE A 3 -6.76 -2.60 12.40
N ASP A 4 -7.74 -1.83 12.85
CA ASP A 4 -9.12 -2.30 13.00
C ASP A 4 -9.68 -2.77 11.63
N PRO A 5 -10.29 -3.98 11.54
CA PRO A 5 -10.82 -4.49 10.28
C PRO A 5 -11.84 -3.59 9.60
N ASP A 6 -12.68 -2.88 10.35
CA ASP A 6 -13.68 -1.97 9.80
C ASP A 6 -13.04 -0.69 9.27
N ALA A 7 -12.05 -0.15 9.98
CA ALA A 7 -11.22 0.95 9.48
C ALA A 7 -10.49 0.57 8.17
N LEU A 8 -9.91 -0.63 8.10
CA LEU A 8 -9.28 -1.13 6.87
C LEU A 8 -10.29 -1.34 5.74
N ALA A 9 -11.50 -1.81 6.03
CA ALA A 9 -12.55 -1.96 5.04
C ALA A 9 -12.99 -0.60 4.47
N SER A 10 -13.14 0.41 5.33
CA SER A 10 -13.45 1.79 4.94
C SER A 10 -12.35 2.38 4.04
N LEU A 11 -11.08 2.23 4.43
CA LEU A 11 -9.94 2.69 3.65
C LEU A 11 -9.86 1.99 2.29
N ALA A 12 -10.04 0.67 2.25
CA ALA A 12 -10.06 -0.08 1.00
C ALA A 12 -11.20 0.39 0.08
N SER A 13 -12.36 0.74 0.64
CA SER A 13 -13.47 1.33 -0.11
C SER A 13 -13.11 2.71 -0.66
N GLN A 14 -12.53 3.59 0.16
CA GLN A 14 -12.07 4.92 -0.26
C GLN A 14 -11.03 4.83 -1.38
N TYR A 15 -10.05 3.95 -1.26
CA TYR A 15 -9.00 3.75 -2.27
C TYR A 15 -9.57 3.35 -3.64
N THR A 16 -10.64 2.56 -3.64
CA THR A 16 -11.20 1.94 -4.85
C THR A 16 -12.42 2.66 -5.40
N GLN A 17 -12.84 3.78 -4.80
CA GLN A 17 -14.07 4.50 -5.16
C GLN A 17 -14.14 4.95 -6.62
N HIS A 18 -12.98 5.16 -7.26
CA HIS A 18 -12.89 5.60 -8.65
C HIS A 18 -12.75 4.43 -9.65
N MET A 19 -12.71 3.18 -9.18
CA MET A 19 -12.54 2.00 -10.02
C MET A 19 -13.90 1.42 -10.46
N THR A 20 -13.92 0.63 -11.54
CA THR A 20 -15.13 -0.10 -11.93
C THR A 20 -15.52 -1.14 -10.89
N SER A 21 -16.82 -1.43 -10.72
CA SER A 21 -17.34 -2.24 -9.60
C SER A 21 -16.67 -3.61 -9.43
N ILE A 22 -16.40 -4.33 -10.52
CA ILE A 22 -15.71 -5.63 -10.48
C ILE A 22 -14.24 -5.47 -10.06
N ARG A 23 -13.54 -4.45 -10.58
CA ARG A 23 -12.14 -4.18 -10.26
C ARG A 23 -11.98 -3.67 -8.84
N ALA A 24 -12.83 -2.73 -8.43
CA ALA A 24 -12.91 -2.20 -7.07
C ALA A 24 -13.03 -3.34 -6.06
N ARG A 25 -13.98 -4.26 -6.24
CA ARG A 25 -14.17 -5.42 -5.34
C ARG A 25 -12.91 -6.29 -5.21
N ARG A 26 -12.22 -6.52 -6.33
CA ARG A 26 -10.98 -7.32 -6.37
C ARG A 26 -9.84 -6.61 -5.66
N VAL A 27 -9.62 -5.33 -5.95
CA VAL A 27 -8.59 -4.53 -5.26
C VAL A 27 -8.89 -4.40 -3.77
N GLN A 28 -10.15 -4.18 -3.37
CA GLN A 28 -10.54 -4.17 -1.96
C GLN A 28 -10.21 -5.47 -1.24
N ARG A 29 -10.44 -6.63 -1.89
CA ARG A 29 -10.05 -7.94 -1.33
C ARG A 29 -8.55 -8.06 -1.20
N LEU A 30 -7.79 -7.62 -2.21
CA LEU A 30 -6.34 -7.62 -2.16
C LEU A 30 -5.83 -6.77 -1.00
N VAL A 31 -6.32 -5.53 -0.86
CA VAL A 31 -5.93 -4.61 0.21
C VAL A 31 -6.23 -5.23 1.58
N LYS A 32 -7.45 -5.72 1.79
CA LYS A 32 -7.80 -6.34 3.08
C LYS A 32 -6.94 -7.57 3.40
N ARG A 33 -6.62 -8.39 2.39
CA ARG A 33 -5.81 -9.60 2.56
C ARG A 33 -4.36 -9.26 2.89
N GLU A 34 -3.75 -8.35 2.13
CA GLU A 34 -2.30 -8.09 2.22
C GLU A 34 -1.93 -7.10 3.33
N PHE A 35 -2.86 -6.25 3.76
CA PHE A 35 -2.62 -5.18 4.75
C PHE A 35 -3.33 -5.41 6.10
N GLY A 36 -4.11 -6.49 6.26
CA GLY A 36 -4.79 -6.82 7.53
C GLY A 36 -3.86 -7.05 8.72
N GLY A 37 -2.58 -7.33 8.47
CA GLY A 37 -1.55 -7.48 9.51
C GLY A 37 -0.76 -6.20 9.82
N ALA A 38 -1.03 -5.08 9.14
CA ALA A 38 -0.33 -3.83 9.39
C ALA A 38 -0.85 -3.16 10.67
N ASP A 39 0.02 -2.43 11.38
CA ASP A 39 -0.37 -1.60 12.51
C ASP A 39 -1.10 -0.32 12.04
N HIS A 40 -0.67 0.25 10.91
CA HIS A 40 -1.29 1.41 10.29
C HIS A 40 -1.42 1.22 8.78
N VAL A 41 -2.51 1.72 8.19
CA VAL A 41 -2.71 1.73 6.74
C VAL A 41 -3.15 3.11 6.31
N LEU A 42 -2.59 3.60 5.22
CA LEU A 42 -2.76 4.96 4.71
C LEU A 42 -2.95 4.92 3.20
N ILE A 43 -3.73 5.87 2.67
CA ILE A 43 -3.73 6.19 1.25
C ILE A 43 -2.74 7.34 1.04
N VAL A 44 -1.76 7.13 0.18
CA VAL A 44 -0.68 8.08 -0.09
C VAL A 44 -0.59 8.36 -1.58
N GLN A 45 0.06 9.46 -1.96
CA GLN A 45 0.42 9.74 -3.35
C GLN A 45 1.89 9.40 -3.57
N VAL A 46 2.19 8.70 -4.66
CA VAL A 46 3.57 8.42 -5.08
C VAL A 46 4.06 9.47 -6.07
N GLY A 47 5.34 9.43 -6.43
CA GLY A 47 5.99 10.49 -7.22
C GLY A 47 5.37 10.73 -8.59
N SER A 48 4.69 9.71 -9.13
CA SER A 48 3.92 9.80 -10.37
C SER A 48 2.54 10.46 -10.22
N GLY A 49 2.13 10.85 -9.01
CA GLY A 49 0.78 11.34 -8.69
C GLY A 49 -0.28 10.24 -8.63
N ALA A 50 0.13 8.96 -8.60
CA ALA A 50 -0.78 7.84 -8.44
C ALA A 50 -1.08 7.58 -6.95
N SER A 51 -2.33 7.24 -6.65
CA SER A 51 -2.73 6.79 -5.32
C SER A 51 -2.18 5.40 -5.01
N ALA A 52 -1.65 5.23 -3.81
CA ALA A 52 -1.15 3.96 -3.29
C ALA A 52 -1.71 3.67 -1.90
N VAL A 53 -1.77 2.39 -1.54
CA VAL A 53 -2.01 1.95 -0.17
C VAL A 53 -0.69 1.61 0.48
N LEU A 54 -0.37 2.28 1.57
CA LEU A 54 0.83 2.07 2.39
C LEU A 54 0.43 1.43 3.71
N GLY A 55 1.01 0.27 4.03
CA GLY A 55 0.89 -0.42 5.31
C GLY A 55 2.19 -0.30 6.08
N LEU A 56 2.09 0.00 7.38
CA LEU A 56 3.22 0.12 8.29
C LEU A 56 3.01 -0.85 9.44
N SER A 57 4.09 -1.51 9.86
CA SER A 57 4.11 -2.42 11.00
C SER A 57 5.39 -2.20 11.80
N ALA A 58 5.45 -2.73 13.02
CA ALA A 58 6.67 -2.67 13.85
C ALA A 58 7.93 -3.24 13.15
N ASN A 59 7.76 -4.17 12.21
CA ASN A 59 8.87 -4.91 11.61
C ASN A 59 9.17 -4.49 10.17
N GLY A 60 8.37 -3.62 9.57
CA GLY A 60 8.43 -3.38 8.13
C GLY A 60 7.22 -2.67 7.57
N ALA A 61 7.19 -2.56 6.25
CA ALA A 61 6.15 -1.88 5.52
C ALA A 61 5.76 -2.61 4.23
N ALA A 62 4.60 -2.23 3.70
CA ALA A 62 4.06 -2.75 2.46
C ALA A 62 3.47 -1.63 1.62
N ILE A 63 3.58 -1.69 0.30
CA ILE A 63 2.91 -0.74 -0.59
C ILE A 63 2.24 -1.43 -1.77
N CYS A 64 1.07 -0.94 -2.16
CA CYS A 64 0.35 -1.35 -3.36
C CYS A 64 -0.06 -0.12 -4.17
N THR A 65 0.42 -0.04 -5.41
CA THR A 65 0.10 1.01 -6.39
C THR A 65 -0.71 0.38 -7.51
N THR A 66 -2.04 0.40 -7.42
CA THR A 66 -2.90 -0.07 -8.51
C THR A 66 -4.16 0.78 -8.63
N ASP A 67 -4.45 1.23 -9.83
CA ASP A 67 -5.73 1.87 -10.18
C ASP A 67 -6.80 0.83 -10.58
N GLY A 68 -6.49 -0.46 -10.41
CA GLY A 68 -7.33 -1.57 -10.85
C GLY A 68 -7.34 -1.81 -12.37
N THR A 69 -6.60 -0.99 -13.13
CA THR A 69 -6.40 -1.21 -14.57
C THR A 69 -5.31 -2.27 -14.79
N GLY A 70 -5.41 -2.97 -15.92
CA GLY A 70 -4.48 -4.05 -16.25
C GLY A 70 -4.84 -5.45 -15.71
N LYS A 71 -3.90 -6.38 -15.92
CA LYS A 71 -4.08 -7.82 -15.62
C LYS A 71 -3.67 -8.19 -14.20
N HIS A 72 -2.86 -7.37 -13.55
CA HIS A 72 -2.24 -7.71 -12.28
C HIS A 72 -2.03 -6.47 -11.40
N ALA A 73 -1.91 -6.69 -10.09
CA ALA A 73 -1.49 -5.70 -9.12
C ALA A 73 -0.25 -6.21 -8.39
N ALA A 74 0.72 -5.33 -8.16
CA ALA A 74 1.90 -5.62 -7.37
C ALA A 74 1.71 -5.14 -5.93
N VAL A 75 2.18 -5.94 -4.98
CA VAL A 75 2.36 -5.55 -3.59
C VAL A 75 3.82 -5.76 -3.24
N PHE A 76 4.47 -4.70 -2.80
CA PHE A 76 5.85 -4.73 -2.32
C PHE A 76 5.82 -4.80 -0.80
N LYS A 77 6.63 -5.67 -0.20
CA LYS A 77 6.78 -5.79 1.26
C LYS A 77 8.26 -5.81 1.62
N TRP A 78 8.64 -5.12 2.68
CA TRP A 78 10.02 -5.09 3.16
C TRP A 78 10.06 -5.00 4.69
N LEU A 79 11.17 -5.45 5.26
CA LEU A 79 11.45 -5.28 6.69
C LEU A 79 12.11 -3.92 6.94
N HIS A 80 12.02 -3.41 8.16
CA HIS A 80 12.83 -2.27 8.58
C HIS A 80 14.31 -2.59 8.41
N GLU A 81 15.09 -1.60 7.96
CA GLU A 81 16.54 -1.71 7.68
C GLU A 81 16.93 -2.70 6.56
N ALA A 82 15.96 -3.32 5.88
CA ALA A 82 16.24 -4.11 4.69
C ALA A 82 16.71 -3.20 3.54
N ASP A 83 17.51 -3.78 2.65
CA ASP A 83 17.93 -3.19 1.38
C ASP A 83 17.09 -3.70 0.19
N THR A 84 16.22 -4.67 0.43
CA THR A 84 15.42 -5.38 -0.55
C THR A 84 13.95 -5.45 -0.13
N ALA A 85 13.07 -5.34 -1.13
CA ALA A 85 11.64 -5.58 -1.01
C ALA A 85 11.27 -6.86 -1.76
N ILE A 86 10.25 -7.54 -1.28
CA ILE A 86 9.60 -8.66 -1.95
C ILE A 86 8.43 -8.09 -2.74
N GLU A 87 8.52 -8.11 -4.07
CA GLU A 87 7.38 -7.86 -4.96
C GLU A 87 6.59 -9.15 -5.11
N THR A 88 5.28 -9.11 -4.84
CA THR A 88 4.35 -10.17 -5.23
C THR A 88 3.30 -9.60 -6.19
N ARG A 89 3.18 -10.21 -7.36
CA ARG A 89 2.17 -9.85 -8.37
C ARG A 89 0.96 -10.75 -8.23
N PHE A 90 -0.24 -10.18 -8.25
CA PHE A 90 -1.50 -10.90 -8.12
C PHE A 90 -2.37 -10.74 -9.36
N ASP A 91 -3.02 -11.82 -9.79
CA ASP A 91 -3.91 -11.82 -10.95
C ASP A 91 -5.24 -11.12 -10.64
N LEU A 92 -5.45 -9.91 -11.19
CA LEU A 92 -6.69 -9.16 -11.04
C LEU A 92 -7.82 -9.67 -11.93
N LEU A 93 -7.57 -10.63 -12.82
CA LEU A 93 -8.60 -11.26 -13.66
C LEU A 93 -9.35 -12.37 -12.92
N LYS A 94 -8.77 -12.89 -11.83
CA LYS A 94 -9.34 -13.98 -11.03
C LYS A 94 -9.82 -13.45 -9.68
N ASP A 95 -11.01 -13.88 -9.28
CA ASP A 95 -11.61 -13.47 -8.00
C ASP A 95 -10.84 -13.95 -6.78
N SER A 96 -10.10 -15.06 -6.89
CA SER A 96 -9.22 -15.58 -5.83
C SER A 96 -7.91 -14.81 -5.69
N LEU A 97 -7.57 -13.96 -6.66
CA LEU A 97 -6.34 -13.15 -6.68
C LEU A 97 -5.08 -13.99 -6.41
N PRO A 98 -4.82 -15.07 -7.18
CA PRO A 98 -3.65 -15.90 -6.97
C PRO A 98 -2.37 -15.13 -7.25
N PRO A 99 -1.28 -15.40 -6.51
CA PRO A 99 0.02 -14.86 -6.85
C PRO A 99 0.49 -15.42 -8.19
N LEU A 100 0.98 -14.54 -9.06
CA LEU A 100 1.53 -14.85 -10.38
C LEU A 100 3.04 -15.04 -10.32
N SER A 101 3.72 -14.19 -9.55
CA SER A 101 5.18 -14.20 -9.41
C SER A 101 5.58 -13.50 -8.12
N THR A 102 6.75 -13.90 -7.60
CA THR A 102 7.42 -13.24 -6.50
C THR A 102 8.85 -12.94 -6.92
N ALA A 103 9.33 -11.73 -6.64
CA ALA A 103 10.69 -11.29 -6.97
C ALA A 103 11.26 -10.45 -5.83
N PHE A 104 12.59 -10.47 -5.69
CA PHE A 104 13.30 -9.54 -4.83
C PHE A 104 13.72 -8.33 -5.65
N VAL A 105 13.42 -7.14 -5.14
CA VAL A 105 13.71 -5.86 -5.80
C VAL A 105 14.50 -4.99 -4.84
N PRO A 106 15.59 -4.34 -5.26
CA PRO A 106 16.28 -3.37 -4.42
C PRO A 106 15.33 -2.26 -3.96
N LEU A 107 15.38 -1.91 -2.67
CA LEU A 107 14.53 -0.84 -2.12
C LEU A 107 14.85 0.53 -2.74
N ALA A 108 16.08 0.73 -3.21
CA ALA A 108 16.46 1.92 -3.96
C ALA A 108 15.58 2.13 -5.21
N ASP A 109 15.28 1.04 -5.94
CA ASP A 109 14.45 1.08 -7.14
C ASP A 109 12.99 1.38 -6.79
N LEU A 110 12.52 0.86 -5.65
CA LEU A 110 11.18 1.16 -5.13
C LEU A 110 11.07 2.63 -4.70
N ARG A 111 12.07 3.17 -3.99
CA ARG A 111 12.11 4.59 -3.57
C ARG A 111 12.06 5.55 -4.76
N ALA A 112 12.74 5.20 -5.86
CA ALA A 112 12.69 5.99 -7.09
C ALA A 112 11.28 6.03 -7.72
N GLN A 113 10.51 4.95 -7.58
CA GLN A 113 9.13 4.85 -8.08
C GLN A 113 8.10 5.45 -7.12
N VAL A 114 8.38 5.35 -5.82
CA VAL A 114 7.51 5.72 -4.70
C VAL A 114 8.09 6.96 -4.01
N CYS A 115 8.17 8.07 -4.73
CA CYS A 115 8.43 9.35 -4.08
C CYS A 115 7.15 9.78 -3.34
N LEU A 116 7.03 9.44 -2.06
CA LEU A 116 5.83 9.75 -1.29
C LEU A 116 5.67 11.27 -1.20
N GLN A 117 4.66 11.81 -1.87
CA GLN A 117 4.23 13.17 -1.60
C GLN A 117 3.42 13.13 -0.32
N THR A 118 3.96 13.71 0.76
CA THR A 118 3.18 13.98 1.96
C THR A 118 1.91 14.73 1.56
N PRO A 119 0.73 14.33 2.07
CA PRO A 119 -0.50 15.05 1.77
C PRO A 119 -0.33 16.53 2.19
N PRO A 120 -0.95 17.47 1.46
CA PRO A 120 -0.94 18.88 1.84
C PRO A 120 -1.44 19.05 3.28
N GLU A 121 -0.92 20.05 3.98
CA GLU A 121 -1.05 20.35 5.43
C GLU A 121 -2.48 20.35 6.01
N SER A 122 -3.51 20.19 5.19
CA SER A 122 -4.91 20.05 5.60
C SER A 122 -5.21 18.82 6.48
N PHE A 123 -4.28 17.86 6.59
CA PHE A 123 -4.36 16.73 7.55
C PHE A 123 -3.56 16.96 8.85
N ALA A 124 -2.87 18.10 8.99
CA ALA A 124 -1.92 18.34 10.09
C ALA A 124 -2.57 18.61 11.46
N GLN A 125 -3.89 18.73 11.55
CA GLN A 125 -4.55 19.02 12.85
C GLN A 125 -4.89 17.78 13.69
N GLU A 126 -4.85 16.56 13.13
CA GLU A 126 -5.07 15.32 13.91
C GLU A 126 -3.93 14.30 13.84
N ALA A 127 -2.91 14.50 13.00
CA ALA A 127 -1.80 13.56 12.85
C ALA A 127 -0.69 13.78 13.89
N SER A 128 -1.07 13.52 15.14
CA SER A 128 -0.21 13.31 16.31
C SER A 128 0.84 12.18 16.03
N PRO A 129 1.94 12.07 16.80
CA PRO A 129 3.37 11.79 16.49
C PRO A 129 3.83 10.69 15.49
N TRP A 130 2.97 10.00 14.74
CA TRP A 130 3.38 8.88 13.87
C TRP A 130 3.96 9.30 12.51
N LEU A 131 3.61 10.48 11.98
CA LEU A 131 4.17 11.01 10.73
C LEU A 131 5.69 11.26 10.80
N ALA A 132 6.19 11.61 11.98
CA ALA A 132 7.63 11.77 12.21
C ALA A 132 8.40 10.45 12.00
N LYS A 133 7.82 9.31 12.43
CA LYS A 133 8.43 7.99 12.26
C LYS A 133 8.50 7.53 10.81
N VAL A 134 7.51 7.89 9.98
CA VAL A 134 7.51 7.57 8.54
C VAL A 134 8.64 8.30 7.83
N ARG A 135 8.88 9.56 8.18
CA ARG A 135 9.98 10.36 7.61
C ARG A 135 11.34 9.78 8.02
N ASP A 136 11.51 9.43 9.29
CA ASP A 136 12.79 8.91 9.79
C ASP A 136 13.10 7.48 9.30
N SER A 137 12.09 6.71 8.88
CA SER A 137 12.28 5.39 8.26
C SER A 137 12.59 5.46 6.75
N LEU A 138 12.46 6.64 6.14
CA LEU A 138 12.66 6.88 4.72
C LEU A 138 13.87 7.78 4.41
N ALA A 139 14.43 8.44 5.42
CA ALA A 139 15.75 9.07 5.39
C ALA A 139 16.86 8.00 5.39
#